data_AF-A0A9P5UUL3-F1
#
_entry.id   AF-A0A9P5UUL3-F1
#
_cell.length_a   1.000
_cell.length_b   1.000
_cell.length_c   1.000
_cell.angle_alpha   90.00
_cell.angle_beta   90.00
_cell.angle_gamma   90.00
#
_symmetry.space_group_name_H-M   'P 1'
#
loop_
_entity.id
_entity.type
_entity.pdbx_description
1 polymer ?
#
loop_
_entity_poly.entity_id
_entity_poly.type
_entity_poly.pdbx_seq_one_letter_code
_entity_poly.pdbx_strand_id
1 'polypeptide(L)'
;MARPGGEEFVIESLALLKALKVLDLGRLCVDAMRLLKRLPGLRRLYVHEVEPPSSLPDTVVDNSVLSTSMQVLKSNSGLYFGPLLQLLTRLPLLEDLSCAWLHLYELPDLTHLDVSRVFPETLKALWTSCPNLESLVKGPLYLSMNEFEAAREEAICDRVSRLQHVDAVQYEIEADMMLKTAWPCKGLKTLRCRIVGVNRLSQEEQDLVDAYYQDHSNSSGDPDSVRQYGDVDDRTTAALERQWICRQQQEQVYNKLAQLTDLQVLDLGAEWRDFRLVLPALASGEEPGPTIDFGLPNPLSLELSLASGVAQLSALQKLEVFGFEGVNHRICREELEKMAGWWPRLKMMRGFQIDLFSQYEKEDKNKTELRKYMMTLRPDVEHEQAHAKIDELDEGDVSFTL
;
A
#
# COMPACT_ATOMS: atom_id res chain seq x y z
N MET A 1 33.23 11.45 2.34
CA MET A 1 33.21 12.93 2.21
C MET A 1 33.70 13.32 0.83
N ALA A 2 32.81 13.81 -0.03
CA ALA A 2 33.20 14.38 -1.31
C ALA A 2 34.01 15.67 -1.10
N ARG A 3 34.99 15.96 -1.96
CA ARG A 3 35.72 17.23 -1.92
C ARG A 3 34.72 18.38 -2.16
N PRO A 4 34.82 19.52 -1.46
CA PRO A 4 34.02 20.71 -1.78
C PRO A 4 34.26 21.07 -3.25
N GLY A 5 33.24 20.92 -4.09
CA GLY A 5 33.29 21.05 -5.56
C GLY A 5 32.87 19.79 -6.33
N GLY A 6 32.86 18.61 -5.72
CA GLY A 6 32.42 17.37 -6.38
C GLY A 6 30.93 17.38 -6.72
N GLU A 7 30.10 17.92 -5.81
CA GLU A 7 28.65 18.01 -5.99
C GLU A 7 28.26 18.97 -7.11
N GLU A 8 28.77 20.21 -7.09
CA GLU A 8 28.47 21.21 -8.13
C GLU A 8 28.93 20.71 -9.51
N PHE A 9 30.09 20.03 -9.57
CA PHE A 9 30.56 19.40 -10.82
C PHE A 9 29.58 18.34 -11.33
N VAL A 10 29.00 17.50 -10.46
CA VAL A 10 28.00 16.50 -10.87
C VAL A 10 26.73 17.19 -11.36
N ILE A 11 26.24 18.21 -10.65
CA ILE A 11 25.04 18.95 -11.04
C ILE A 11 25.24 19.64 -12.40
N GLU A 12 26.34 20.36 -12.58
CA GLU A 12 26.67 21.03 -13.84
C GLU A 12 26.84 20.02 -14.97
N SER A 13 27.51 18.89 -14.72
CA SER A 13 27.71 17.84 -15.72
C SER A 13 26.39 17.24 -16.17
N LEU A 14 25.48 16.94 -15.24
CA LEU A 14 24.16 16.42 -15.57
C LEU A 14 23.29 17.47 -16.27
N ALA A 15 23.37 18.74 -15.88
CA ALA A 15 22.65 19.85 -16.51
C ALA A 15 23.01 20.06 -17.99
N LEU A 16 24.24 19.71 -18.40
CA LEU A 16 24.66 19.77 -19.81
C LEU A 16 23.98 18.69 -20.67
N LEU A 17 23.48 17.61 -20.06
CA LEU A 17 22.78 16.53 -20.74
C LEU A 17 21.33 16.91 -21.02
N LYS A 18 21.09 17.87 -21.92
CA LYS A 18 19.72 18.31 -22.31
C LYS A 18 18.80 17.19 -22.81
N ALA A 19 19.38 16.08 -23.26
CA ALA A 19 18.67 14.89 -23.70
C ALA A 19 18.36 13.89 -22.56
N LEU A 20 18.79 14.16 -21.32
CA LEU A 20 18.56 13.29 -20.18
C LEU A 20 17.06 13.21 -19.87
N LYS A 21 16.50 12.01 -20.00
CA LYS A 21 15.07 11.72 -19.76
C LYS A 21 14.82 10.86 -18.52
N VAL A 22 15.86 10.22 -18.03
CA VAL A 22 15.80 9.24 -16.93
C VAL A 22 16.91 9.59 -15.95
N LEU A 23 16.58 9.66 -14.67
CA LEU A 23 17.52 9.93 -13.60
C LEU A 23 17.20 9.05 -12.40
N ASP A 24 18.22 8.40 -11.86
CA ASP A 24 18.16 7.63 -10.62
C ASP A 24 19.06 8.31 -9.58
N LEU A 25 18.43 8.75 -8.48
CA LEU A 25 19.07 9.45 -7.38
C LEU A 25 19.57 8.50 -6.27
N GLY A 26 19.26 7.20 -6.31
CA GLY A 26 19.49 6.29 -5.19
C GLY A 26 20.94 6.20 -4.70
N ARG A 27 21.92 6.56 -5.54
CA ARG A 27 23.35 6.58 -5.17
C ARG A 27 24.00 7.96 -5.28
N LEU A 28 23.23 9.00 -5.61
CA LEU A 28 23.74 10.35 -5.80
C LEU A 28 23.61 11.15 -4.51
N CYS A 29 24.74 11.40 -3.85
CA CYS A 29 24.83 12.38 -2.77
C CYS A 29 24.96 13.80 -3.35
N VAL A 30 23.88 14.29 -3.95
CA VAL A 30 23.78 15.64 -4.51
C VAL A 30 22.49 16.29 -4.05
N ASP A 31 22.48 17.62 -3.93
CA ASP A 31 21.28 18.44 -3.76
C ASP A 31 20.33 18.16 -4.94
N ALA A 32 19.37 17.27 -4.71
CA ALA A 32 18.38 16.84 -5.69
C ALA A 32 17.59 18.04 -6.21
N MET A 33 17.39 19.05 -5.36
CA MET A 33 16.62 20.25 -5.68
C MET A 33 17.33 21.11 -6.73
N ARG A 34 18.63 21.34 -6.57
CA ARG A 34 19.45 22.03 -7.57
C ARG A 34 19.51 21.26 -8.88
N LEU A 35 19.59 19.94 -8.81
CA LEU A 35 19.68 19.09 -9.98
C LEU A 35 18.37 19.11 -10.81
N LEU A 36 17.21 18.95 -10.16
CA LEU A 36 15.91 18.92 -10.85
C LEU A 36 15.60 20.24 -11.57
N LYS A 37 15.95 21.39 -10.98
CA LYS A 37 15.85 22.73 -11.61
C LYS A 37 16.58 22.85 -12.94
N ARG A 38 17.65 22.07 -13.12
CA ARG A 38 18.48 22.09 -14.33
C ARG A 38 18.03 21.06 -15.36
N LEU A 39 17.07 20.19 -15.02
CA LEU A 39 16.60 19.08 -15.84
C LEU A 39 15.09 19.15 -16.13
N PRO A 40 14.56 20.25 -16.71
CA PRO A 40 13.12 20.43 -16.92
C PRO A 40 12.51 19.42 -17.92
N GLY A 41 13.34 18.71 -18.69
CA GLY A 41 12.90 17.72 -19.67
C GLY A 41 12.85 16.28 -19.15
N LEU A 42 13.06 16.06 -17.85
CA LEU A 42 13.08 14.75 -17.22
C LEU A 42 11.69 14.08 -17.28
N ARG A 43 11.64 12.78 -17.60
CA ARG A 43 10.38 12.02 -17.74
C ARG A 43 10.26 10.90 -16.72
N ARG A 44 11.38 10.32 -16.30
CA ARG A 44 11.43 9.27 -15.28
C ARG A 44 12.39 9.66 -14.19
N LEU A 45 11.93 9.56 -12.95
CA LEU A 45 12.71 9.86 -11.77
C LEU A 45 12.60 8.69 -10.79
N TYR A 46 13.74 8.14 -10.42
CA TYR A 46 13.88 7.11 -9.38
C TYR A 46 14.54 7.73 -8.16
N VAL A 47 13.90 7.58 -7.02
CA VAL A 47 14.37 8.15 -5.75
C VAL A 47 14.31 7.07 -4.68
N HIS A 48 15.43 6.37 -4.53
CA HIS A 48 15.60 5.37 -3.51
C HIS A 48 16.13 6.01 -2.22
N GLU A 49 15.78 5.43 -1.08
CA GLU A 49 16.35 5.86 0.21
C GLU A 49 17.86 5.62 0.16
N VAL A 50 18.64 6.68 0.32
CA VAL A 50 20.09 6.55 0.51
C VAL A 50 20.27 6.02 1.92
N GLU A 51 20.78 4.79 2.05
CA GLU A 51 21.11 4.24 3.36
C GLU A 51 21.99 5.24 4.11
N PRO A 52 21.63 5.62 5.35
CA PRO A 52 22.51 6.44 6.15
C PRO A 52 23.87 5.72 6.25
N PRO A 53 24.99 6.42 6.09
CA PRO A 53 26.30 5.78 6.11
C PRO A 53 26.44 4.95 7.38
N SER A 54 26.79 3.68 7.24
CA SER A 54 26.90 2.64 8.30
C SER A 54 27.87 2.99 9.44
N SER A 55 28.50 4.16 9.39
CA SER A 55 29.48 4.68 10.34
C SER A 55 29.02 5.97 11.03
N LEU A 56 27.72 6.20 11.21
CA LEU A 56 27.28 7.25 12.13
C LEU A 56 27.69 6.81 13.56
N PRO A 57 28.50 7.59 14.29
CA PRO A 57 28.89 7.24 15.64
C PRO A 57 27.63 7.16 16.52
N ASP A 58 27.61 6.21 17.47
CA ASP A 58 26.57 5.98 18.48
C ASP A 58 26.40 7.18 19.44
N THR A 59 26.16 8.37 18.91
CA THR A 59 25.67 9.48 19.71
C THR A 59 24.18 9.26 19.89
N VAL A 60 23.82 8.73 21.07
CA VAL A 60 22.46 8.67 21.59
C VAL A 60 21.80 10.02 21.36
N VAL A 61 20.93 10.11 20.35
CA VAL A 61 20.05 11.25 20.19
C VAL A 61 19.00 11.09 21.28
N ASP A 62 19.10 11.91 22.31
CA ASP A 62 18.17 11.91 23.43
C ASP A 62 16.75 12.24 22.91
N ASN A 63 15.89 11.23 22.92
CA ASN A 63 14.50 11.32 22.44
C ASN A 63 13.68 12.39 23.18
N SER A 64 14.13 12.84 24.36
CA SER A 64 13.50 13.94 25.09
C SER A 64 13.68 15.31 24.41
N VAL A 65 14.74 15.48 23.60
CA VAL A 65 14.97 16.71 22.83
C VAL A 65 14.03 16.76 21.62
N LEU A 66 13.82 15.64 20.93
CA LEU A 66 12.86 15.52 19.82
C LEU A 66 11.40 15.73 20.30
N SER A 67 11.02 15.20 21.46
CA SER A 67 9.66 15.39 22.00
C SER A 67 9.40 16.82 22.46
N THR A 68 10.40 17.49 23.04
CA THR A 68 10.29 18.89 23.50
C THR A 68 10.22 19.85 22.31
N SER A 69 10.99 19.60 21.25
CA SER A 69 10.90 20.37 20.00
C SER A 69 9.57 20.19 19.26
N MET A 70 8.98 18.99 19.31
CA MET A 70 7.65 18.70 18.76
C MET A 70 6.49 19.38 19.52
N GLN A 71 6.58 19.55 20.85
CA GLN A 71 5.57 20.28 21.63
C GLN A 71 5.65 21.81 21.41
N VAL A 72 6.83 22.35 21.14
CA VAL A 72 7.01 23.76 20.76
C VAL A 72 6.45 24.06 19.36
N LEU A 73 6.45 23.08 18.46
CA LEU A 73 5.88 23.19 17.10
C LEU A 73 4.34 23.29 17.06
N LYS A 74 3.62 22.79 18.07
CA LYS A 74 2.14 22.83 18.12
C LYS A 74 1.54 24.13 18.67
N SER A 75 2.33 25.02 19.25
CA SER A 75 1.81 26.13 20.07
C SER A 75 2.10 27.54 19.56
N ASN A 76 2.82 27.74 18.46
CA ASN A 76 3.10 29.08 17.94
C ASN A 76 2.91 29.20 16.43
N SER A 77 1.83 29.89 16.04
CA SER A 77 1.66 30.47 14.71
C SER A 77 2.63 31.65 14.54
N GLY A 78 3.87 31.35 14.13
CA GLY A 78 4.90 32.36 13.87
C GLY A 78 6.30 31.76 13.93
N LEU A 79 6.83 31.39 12.77
CA LEU A 79 8.11 30.68 12.58
C LEU A 79 9.32 31.39 13.23
N TYR A 80 10.18 30.59 13.89
CA TYR A 80 11.64 30.75 13.83
C TYR A 80 12.29 29.35 13.83
N PHE A 81 12.85 28.95 12.68
CA PHE A 81 13.30 27.58 12.35
C PHE A 81 14.81 27.33 12.56
N GLY A 82 15.53 28.23 13.23
CA GLY A 82 17.01 28.25 13.24
C GLY A 82 17.71 27.05 13.90
N PRO A 83 17.34 26.62 15.12
CA PRO A 83 18.09 25.56 15.82
C PRO A 83 17.77 24.14 15.32
N LEU A 84 16.54 23.91 14.83
CA LEU A 84 16.14 22.61 14.28
C LEU A 84 16.85 22.37 12.94
N LEU A 85 16.98 23.39 12.09
CA LEU A 85 17.78 23.31 10.85
C LEU A 85 19.26 23.01 11.13
N GLN A 86 19.85 23.50 12.22
CA GLN A 86 21.25 23.20 12.55
C GLN A 86 21.47 21.75 13.03
N LEU A 87 20.44 21.11 13.57
CA LEU A 87 20.48 19.69 13.91
C LEU A 87 20.14 18.82 12.69
N LEU A 88 19.20 19.25 11.86
CA LEU A 88 18.73 18.54 10.66
C LEU A 88 19.70 18.65 9.47
N THR A 89 20.48 19.73 9.36
CA THR A 89 21.60 19.85 8.41
C THR A 89 22.75 18.87 8.68
N ARG A 90 22.74 18.17 9.82
CA ARG A 90 23.62 17.02 10.08
C ARG A 90 23.02 15.67 9.62
N LEU A 91 21.78 15.67 9.15
CA LEU A 91 21.07 14.56 8.51
C LEU A 91 20.66 14.96 7.07
N PRO A 92 21.62 15.24 6.16
CA PRO A 92 21.35 15.77 4.82
C PRO A 92 20.46 14.88 3.92
N LEU A 93 20.19 13.63 4.32
CA LEU A 93 19.44 12.67 3.49
C LEU A 93 17.92 12.66 3.76
N LEU A 94 17.44 13.21 4.87
CA LEU A 94 16.01 13.18 5.25
C LEU A 94 15.23 14.45 4.85
N GLU A 95 15.89 15.61 4.75
CA GLU A 95 15.25 16.87 4.31
C GLU A 95 15.10 16.97 2.77
N ASP A 96 16.06 16.45 2.00
CA ASP A 96 16.03 16.57 0.53
C ASP A 96 14.86 15.81 -0.11
N LEU A 97 14.46 14.67 0.46
CA LEU A 97 13.31 13.89 -0.02
C LEU A 97 11.98 14.51 0.41
N SER A 98 11.92 15.07 1.62
CA SER A 98 10.71 15.73 2.12
C SER A 98 10.49 17.11 1.50
N CYS A 99 11.43 17.65 0.72
CA CYS A 99 11.28 18.90 -0.04
C CYS A 99 11.10 18.67 -1.56
N ALA A 100 11.28 17.45 -2.07
CA ALA A 100 11.17 17.15 -3.51
C ALA A 100 9.81 17.57 -4.11
N TRP A 101 8.74 17.53 -3.32
CA TRP A 101 7.40 17.96 -3.76
C TRP A 101 7.30 19.44 -4.11
N LEU A 102 8.13 20.30 -3.49
CA LEU A 102 8.19 21.73 -3.79
C LEU A 102 8.71 22.02 -5.19
N HIS A 103 9.13 21.03 -5.98
CA HIS A 103 9.67 21.26 -7.32
C HIS A 103 9.06 20.35 -8.39
N LEU A 104 8.05 19.55 -8.03
CA LEU A 104 7.28 18.79 -9.02
C LEU A 104 6.57 19.69 -10.05
N TYR A 105 6.31 20.96 -9.71
CA TYR A 105 5.84 21.97 -10.68
C TYR A 105 6.83 22.26 -11.81
N GLU A 106 8.11 21.94 -11.63
CA GLU A 106 9.14 22.10 -12.64
C GLU A 106 9.25 20.89 -13.58
N LEU A 107 8.51 19.81 -13.30
CA LEU A 107 8.52 18.56 -14.05
C LEU A 107 7.14 18.24 -14.67
N PRO A 108 6.57 19.12 -15.52
CA PRO A 108 5.25 18.90 -16.12
C PRO A 108 5.20 17.71 -17.10
N ASP A 109 6.36 17.31 -17.61
CA ASP A 109 6.53 16.18 -18.53
C ASP A 109 6.83 14.85 -17.81
N LEU A 110 6.77 14.82 -16.47
CA LEU A 110 6.99 13.62 -15.69
C LEU A 110 5.93 12.55 -16.03
N THR A 111 6.38 11.39 -16.49
CA THR A 111 5.53 10.25 -16.86
C THR A 111 5.63 9.10 -15.86
N HIS A 112 6.75 8.98 -15.16
CA HIS A 112 6.99 7.89 -14.20
C HIS A 112 7.73 8.41 -12.98
N LEU A 113 7.22 8.05 -11.80
CA LEU A 113 7.85 8.33 -10.52
C LEU A 113 7.96 7.04 -9.73
N ASP A 114 9.18 6.73 -9.28
CA ASP A 114 9.44 5.70 -8.30
C ASP A 114 10.09 6.34 -7.07
N VAL A 115 9.42 6.28 -5.94
CA VAL A 115 9.88 6.89 -4.69
C VAL A 115 9.72 5.92 -3.53
N SER A 116 10.69 5.86 -2.63
CA SER A 116 10.60 5.05 -1.41
C SER A 116 9.48 5.53 -0.46
N ARG A 117 9.24 6.84 -0.41
CA ARG A 117 8.21 7.48 0.42
C ARG A 117 7.48 8.55 -0.39
N VAL A 118 6.14 8.56 -0.31
CA VAL A 118 5.32 9.63 -0.89
C VAL A 118 4.54 10.31 0.23
N PHE A 119 4.82 11.60 0.44
CA PHE A 119 4.05 12.42 1.37
C PHE A 119 2.76 12.94 0.72
N PRO A 120 1.72 13.29 1.49
CA PRO A 120 0.48 13.87 0.97
C PRO A 120 0.72 15.10 0.08
N GLU A 121 1.65 15.96 0.47
CA GLU A 121 2.06 17.15 -0.28
C GLU A 121 2.73 16.78 -1.60
N THR A 122 3.46 15.66 -1.62
CA THR A 122 4.07 15.10 -2.84
C THR A 122 3.00 14.66 -3.80
N LEU A 123 2.01 13.90 -3.33
CA LEU A 123 0.89 13.49 -4.17
C LEU A 123 0.12 14.71 -4.69
N LYS A 124 -0.20 15.69 -3.82
CA LYS A 124 -0.82 16.96 -4.21
C LYS A 124 -0.05 17.67 -5.32
N ALA A 125 1.27 17.75 -5.19
CA ALA A 125 2.10 18.38 -6.19
C ALA A 125 2.13 17.56 -7.51
N LEU A 126 2.23 16.23 -7.46
CA LEU A 126 2.15 15.36 -8.65
C LEU A 126 0.84 15.55 -9.40
N TRP A 127 -0.28 15.53 -8.68
CA TRP A 127 -1.59 15.62 -9.28
C TRP A 127 -1.90 17.00 -9.88
N THR A 128 -1.32 18.06 -9.31
CA THR A 128 -1.52 19.43 -9.81
C THR A 128 -0.59 19.78 -10.95
N SER A 129 0.61 19.21 -10.95
CA SER A 129 1.73 19.68 -11.76
C SER A 129 2.20 18.71 -12.84
N CYS A 130 1.92 17.41 -12.71
CA CYS A 130 2.39 16.37 -13.63
C CYS A 130 1.21 15.71 -14.38
N PRO A 131 0.56 16.42 -15.32
CA PRO A 131 -0.62 15.89 -16.05
C PRO A 131 -0.30 14.70 -16.95
N ASN A 132 0.98 14.47 -17.25
CA ASN A 132 1.47 13.37 -18.07
C ASN A 132 1.85 12.12 -17.25
N LEU A 133 1.62 12.11 -15.94
CA LEU A 133 2.00 10.98 -15.09
C LEU A 133 1.22 9.72 -15.49
N GLU A 134 1.94 8.68 -15.90
CA GLU A 134 1.40 7.38 -16.32
C GLU A 134 1.63 6.31 -15.26
N SER A 135 2.66 6.46 -14.43
CA SER A 135 3.04 5.44 -13.45
C SER A 135 3.59 6.04 -12.16
N LEU A 136 3.07 5.57 -11.04
CA LEU A 136 3.54 5.83 -9.69
C LEU A 136 3.89 4.49 -9.03
N VAL A 137 5.15 4.31 -8.68
CA VAL A 137 5.68 3.12 -8.00
C VAL A 137 6.22 3.55 -6.65
N LYS A 138 5.94 2.76 -5.60
CA LYS A 138 6.47 3.00 -4.26
C LYS A 138 7.36 1.85 -3.81
N GLY A 139 8.52 2.21 -3.26
CA GLY A 139 9.36 1.32 -2.47
C GLY A 139 8.78 0.95 -1.09
N PRO A 140 9.37 -0.03 -0.39
CA PRO A 140 8.76 -0.65 0.77
C PRO A 140 8.92 0.16 2.08
N LEU A 141 8.12 1.20 2.34
CA LEU A 141 8.07 1.86 3.65
C LEU A 141 6.68 2.33 4.13
N TYR A 142 6.52 2.27 5.46
CA TYR A 142 5.32 2.57 6.24
C TYR A 142 4.98 4.06 6.24
N LEU A 143 3.73 4.39 5.91
CA LEU A 143 3.14 5.66 6.29
C LEU A 143 1.87 5.36 7.08
N SER A 144 1.65 6.14 8.14
CA SER A 144 0.39 6.11 8.88
C SER A 144 -0.62 7.02 8.18
N MET A 145 -1.87 6.56 8.09
CA MET A 145 -2.98 7.22 7.38
C MET A 145 -3.31 8.64 7.86
N ASN A 146 -2.87 9.04 9.05
CA ASN A 146 -3.10 10.39 9.59
C ASN A 146 -2.54 11.51 8.69
N GLU A 147 -1.60 11.18 7.81
CA GLU A 147 -0.99 12.15 6.89
C GLU A 147 -1.87 12.38 5.64
N PHE A 148 -2.60 11.37 5.16
CA PHE A 148 -3.37 11.46 3.90
C PHE A 148 -4.62 12.37 4.00
N GLU A 149 -5.19 12.51 5.20
CA GLU A 149 -6.38 13.35 5.41
C GLU A 149 -6.16 14.83 5.08
N ALA A 150 -4.90 15.31 5.12
CA ALA A 150 -4.55 16.69 4.80
C ALA A 150 -4.66 17.01 3.29
N ALA A 151 -4.69 16.00 2.41
CA ALA A 151 -4.83 16.18 0.97
C ALA A 151 -6.30 16.27 0.49
N ARG A 152 -7.28 16.31 1.41
CA ARG A 152 -8.74 16.23 1.16
C ARG A 152 -9.35 17.32 0.26
N GLU A 153 -8.70 18.46 0.08
CA GLU A 153 -9.33 19.61 -0.56
C GLU A 153 -8.92 19.76 -2.03
N GLU A 154 -9.90 19.48 -2.90
CA GLU A 154 -10.04 19.83 -4.32
C GLU A 154 -9.42 18.91 -5.38
N ALA A 155 -10.31 18.30 -6.19
CA ALA A 155 -10.20 18.17 -7.65
C ALA A 155 -8.89 17.64 -8.27
N ILE A 156 -8.11 16.92 -7.47
CA ILE A 156 -6.79 16.36 -7.77
C ILE A 156 -6.83 15.36 -8.94
N CYS A 157 -7.98 14.76 -9.14
CA CYS A 157 -8.13 13.54 -9.90
C CYS A 157 -8.27 13.77 -11.42
N ASP A 158 -8.99 14.80 -11.88
CA ASP A 158 -9.28 14.97 -13.32
C ASP A 158 -8.02 15.28 -14.16
N ARG A 159 -6.95 15.78 -13.53
CA ARG A 159 -5.73 16.20 -14.23
C ARG A 159 -4.78 15.06 -14.60
N VAL A 160 -4.90 13.90 -13.96
CA VAL A 160 -4.00 12.75 -14.18
C VAL A 160 -4.74 11.61 -14.88
N SER A 161 -5.51 11.95 -15.92
CA SER A 161 -6.28 10.99 -16.73
C SER A 161 -5.42 9.94 -17.46
N ARG A 162 -4.09 10.14 -17.52
CA ARG A 162 -3.13 9.24 -18.15
C ARG A 162 -2.55 8.19 -17.21
N LEU A 163 -2.84 8.25 -15.90
CA LEU A 163 -2.31 7.30 -14.94
C LEU A 163 -2.82 5.88 -15.26
N GLN A 164 -1.88 4.98 -15.52
CA GLN A 164 -2.13 3.59 -15.87
C GLN A 164 -1.62 2.63 -14.80
N HIS A 165 -0.62 3.02 -14.02
CA HIS A 165 0.02 2.14 -13.04
C HIS A 165 0.14 2.83 -11.69
N VAL A 166 -0.49 2.24 -10.68
CA VAL A 166 -0.28 2.57 -9.27
C VAL A 166 0.21 1.30 -8.59
N ASP A 167 1.52 1.23 -8.35
CA ASP A 167 2.12 0.19 -7.53
C ASP A 167 2.45 0.76 -6.16
N ALA A 168 1.49 0.64 -5.26
CA ALA A 168 1.49 1.24 -3.95
C ALA A 168 1.04 0.18 -2.93
N VAL A 169 1.51 -1.07 -3.08
CA VAL A 169 1.00 -2.23 -2.34
C VAL A 169 1.00 -2.01 -0.82
N GLN A 170 1.97 -1.25 -0.30
CA GLN A 170 2.04 -0.93 1.13
C GLN A 170 1.22 0.30 1.56
N TYR A 171 0.62 1.05 0.63
CA TYR A 171 -0.31 2.13 0.97
C TYR A 171 -1.66 1.59 1.38
N GLU A 172 -2.20 2.19 2.42
CA GLU A 172 -3.57 1.99 2.86
C GLU A 172 -4.46 3.04 2.21
N ILE A 173 -5.63 2.62 1.75
CA ILE A 173 -6.70 3.48 1.26
C ILE A 173 -7.90 3.20 2.15
N GLU A 174 -8.33 4.21 2.89
CA GLU A 174 -9.55 4.14 3.71
C GLU A 174 -10.77 3.94 2.80
N ALA A 175 -11.58 2.92 3.08
CA ALA A 175 -12.76 2.56 2.30
C ALA A 175 -13.71 3.76 2.15
N ASP A 176 -13.98 4.46 3.25
CA ASP A 176 -14.81 5.67 3.25
C ASP A 176 -14.28 6.77 2.34
N MET A 177 -12.96 6.95 2.30
CA MET A 177 -12.31 7.96 1.46
C MET A 177 -12.41 7.56 0.00
N MET A 178 -12.15 6.29 -0.31
CA MET A 178 -12.33 5.72 -1.64
C MET A 178 -13.78 5.90 -2.14
N LEU A 179 -14.78 5.73 -1.28
CA LEU A 179 -16.19 5.90 -1.63
C LEU A 179 -16.58 7.36 -1.88
N LYS A 180 -16.07 8.29 -1.07
CA LYS A 180 -16.33 9.74 -1.21
C LYS A 180 -15.63 10.35 -2.43
N THR A 181 -14.52 9.77 -2.88
CA THR A 181 -13.67 10.35 -3.94
C THR A 181 -13.99 9.76 -5.31
N ALA A 182 -14.22 10.59 -6.32
CA ALA A 182 -14.37 10.12 -7.70
C ALA A 182 -13.04 9.50 -8.18
N TRP A 183 -13.11 8.36 -8.86
CA TRP A 183 -11.93 7.74 -9.48
C TRP A 183 -11.76 8.28 -10.90
N PRO A 184 -10.73 9.11 -11.16
CA PRO A 184 -10.55 9.75 -12.46
C PRO A 184 -9.90 8.83 -13.48
N CYS A 185 -9.04 7.91 -13.02
CA CYS A 185 -8.17 7.09 -13.85
C CYS A 185 -8.88 5.82 -14.28
N LYS A 186 -9.95 5.95 -15.09
CA LYS A 186 -10.70 4.77 -15.58
C LYS A 186 -9.86 3.85 -16.46
N GLY A 187 -8.78 4.36 -17.06
CA GLY A 187 -7.82 3.60 -17.87
C GLY A 187 -6.70 2.93 -17.06
N LEU A 188 -6.87 2.79 -15.75
CA LEU A 188 -5.87 2.14 -14.88
C LEU A 188 -5.73 0.66 -15.24
N LYS A 189 -4.48 0.21 -15.43
CA LYS A 189 -4.10 -1.16 -15.75
C LYS A 189 -3.52 -1.91 -14.56
N THR A 190 -2.85 -1.20 -13.66
CA THR A 190 -2.25 -1.77 -12.44
C THR A 190 -2.70 -0.97 -11.25
N LEU A 191 -3.31 -1.65 -10.28
CA LEU A 191 -3.61 -1.13 -8.96
C LEU A 191 -3.11 -2.12 -7.92
N ARG A 192 -2.10 -1.72 -7.16
CA ARG A 192 -1.62 -2.46 -5.98
C ARG A 192 -1.74 -1.52 -4.79
N CYS A 193 -2.55 -1.88 -3.80
CA CYS A 193 -2.76 -1.12 -2.57
C CYS A 193 -3.48 -1.99 -1.54
N ARG A 194 -3.53 -1.53 -0.29
CA ARG A 194 -4.40 -2.09 0.74
C ARG A 194 -5.62 -1.21 0.90
N ILE A 195 -6.79 -1.81 1.01
CA ILE A 195 -8.01 -1.09 1.38
C ILE A 195 -8.34 -1.43 2.83
N VAL A 196 -8.39 -0.40 3.68
CA VAL A 196 -8.60 -0.51 5.12
C VAL A 196 -9.79 0.34 5.56
N GLY A 197 -10.07 0.41 6.86
CA GLY A 197 -11.19 1.22 7.38
C GLY A 197 -12.56 0.61 7.11
N VAL A 198 -12.62 -0.69 6.83
CA VAL A 198 -13.88 -1.41 6.72
C VAL A 198 -14.44 -1.58 8.13
N ASN A 199 -15.72 -1.23 8.32
CA ASN A 199 -16.39 -1.26 9.62
C ASN A 199 -16.75 -2.68 10.07
N ARG A 200 -15.73 -3.55 10.19
CA ARG A 200 -15.88 -4.96 10.56
C ARG A 200 -16.45 -5.10 11.98
N LEU A 201 -17.12 -6.23 12.19
CA LEU A 201 -17.60 -6.64 13.50
C LEU A 201 -16.41 -7.07 14.37
N SER A 202 -16.50 -6.79 15.66
CA SER A 202 -15.68 -7.48 16.66
C SER A 202 -16.03 -8.97 16.70
N GLN A 203 -15.19 -9.79 17.33
CA GLN A 203 -15.50 -11.22 17.49
C GLN A 203 -16.80 -11.42 18.29
N GLU A 204 -16.99 -10.66 19.37
CA GLU A 204 -18.21 -10.71 20.18
C GLU A 204 -19.45 -10.34 19.37
N GLU A 205 -19.36 -9.30 18.53
CA GLU A 205 -20.45 -8.90 17.64
C GLU A 205 -20.72 -9.98 16.57
N GLN A 206 -19.67 -10.60 16.03
CA GLN A 206 -19.80 -11.70 15.06
C GLN A 206 -20.48 -12.92 15.68
N ASP A 207 -20.14 -13.27 16.92
CA ASP A 207 -20.75 -14.40 17.63
C ASP A 207 -22.25 -14.17 17.87
N LEU A 208 -22.66 -12.95 18.23
CA LEU A 208 -24.07 -12.56 18.37
C LEU A 208 -24.83 -12.71 17.05
N VAL A 209 -24.23 -12.24 15.96
CA VAL A 209 -24.80 -12.33 14.63
C VAL A 209 -24.90 -13.78 14.15
N ASP A 210 -23.89 -14.60 14.40
CA ASP A 210 -23.88 -16.00 14.02
C ASP A 210 -24.93 -16.80 14.81
N ALA A 211 -25.07 -16.55 16.12
CA ALA A 211 -26.12 -17.14 16.94
C ALA A 211 -27.52 -16.76 16.41
N TYR A 212 -27.72 -15.49 16.06
CA TYR A 212 -28.98 -15.02 15.49
C TYR A 212 -29.36 -15.76 14.21
N TYR A 213 -28.44 -15.92 13.25
CA TYR A 213 -28.72 -16.63 12.00
C TYR A 213 -28.90 -18.15 12.18
N GLN A 214 -28.27 -18.76 13.18
CA GLN A 214 -28.52 -20.17 13.51
C GLN A 214 -29.97 -20.38 13.97
N ASP A 215 -30.50 -19.45 14.78
CA ASP A 215 -31.89 -19.49 15.25
C ASP A 215 -32.88 -19.06 14.16
N HIS A 216 -32.45 -18.23 13.19
CA HIS A 216 -33.30 -17.60 12.18
C HIS A 216 -32.78 -17.83 10.75
N SER A 217 -32.65 -19.10 10.34
CA SER A 217 -32.04 -19.51 9.06
C SER A 217 -32.67 -18.90 7.79
N ASN A 218 -33.87 -18.32 7.88
CA ASN A 218 -34.58 -17.69 6.75
C ASN A 218 -34.55 -16.16 6.77
N SER A 219 -33.84 -15.53 7.73
CA SER A 219 -33.73 -14.08 7.80
C SER A 219 -32.79 -13.53 6.72
N SER A 220 -33.20 -12.46 6.03
CA SER A 220 -32.39 -11.80 5.00
C SER A 220 -31.22 -11.00 5.58
N GLY A 221 -31.16 -10.83 6.91
CA GLY A 221 -30.15 -10.01 7.57
C GLY A 221 -30.35 -8.51 7.39
N ASP A 222 -31.49 -8.09 6.84
CA ASP A 222 -31.88 -6.69 6.72
C ASP A 222 -32.37 -6.18 8.10
N PRO A 223 -31.79 -5.10 8.67
CA PRO A 223 -32.20 -4.58 9.98
C PRO A 223 -33.71 -4.30 10.09
N ASP A 224 -34.35 -3.87 9.00
CA ASP A 224 -35.78 -3.58 9.00
C ASP A 224 -36.62 -4.87 9.10
N SER A 225 -36.09 -5.99 8.62
CA SER A 225 -36.72 -7.30 8.77
C SER A 225 -36.52 -7.85 10.19
N VAL A 226 -35.36 -7.62 10.81
CA VAL A 226 -35.04 -8.08 12.18
C VAL A 226 -35.99 -7.44 13.20
N ARG A 227 -36.28 -6.14 13.05
CA ARG A 227 -37.21 -5.39 13.93
C ARG A 227 -38.64 -5.95 13.92
N GLN A 228 -39.02 -6.76 12.93
CA GLN A 228 -40.35 -7.37 12.84
C GLN A 228 -40.47 -8.67 13.65
N TYR A 229 -39.36 -9.33 14.01
CA TYR A 229 -39.36 -10.65 14.64
C TYR A 229 -39.40 -10.67 16.18
N GLY A 230 -39.66 -9.52 16.83
CA GLY A 230 -39.83 -9.44 18.28
C GLY A 230 -38.56 -9.11 19.06
N ASP A 231 -38.54 -9.47 20.34
CA ASP A 231 -37.64 -9.04 21.43
C ASP A 231 -36.17 -9.51 21.26
N VAL A 232 -35.53 -9.10 20.16
CA VAL A 232 -34.07 -9.23 19.98
C VAL A 232 -33.40 -8.20 20.87
N ASP A 233 -32.39 -8.63 21.64
CA ASP A 233 -31.69 -7.72 22.54
C ASP A 233 -30.99 -6.58 21.77
N ASP A 234 -30.82 -5.44 22.43
CA ASP A 234 -30.24 -4.23 21.82
C ASP A 234 -28.82 -4.46 21.26
N ARG A 235 -28.03 -5.36 21.86
CA ARG A 235 -26.66 -5.64 21.40
C ARG A 235 -26.66 -6.43 20.10
N THR A 236 -27.49 -7.47 20.01
CA THR A 236 -27.67 -8.23 18.78
C THR A 236 -28.21 -7.35 17.66
N THR A 237 -29.18 -6.47 17.96
CA THR A 237 -29.70 -5.51 16.99
C THR A 237 -28.60 -4.57 16.47
N ALA A 238 -27.79 -4.00 17.36
CA ALA A 238 -26.67 -3.13 16.98
C ALA A 238 -25.59 -3.87 16.14
N ALA A 239 -25.28 -5.12 16.50
CA ALA A 239 -24.34 -5.95 15.75
C ALA A 239 -24.85 -6.27 14.33
N LEU A 240 -26.15 -6.56 14.19
CA LEU A 240 -26.79 -6.79 12.89
C LEU A 240 -26.80 -5.51 12.02
N GLU A 241 -27.14 -4.35 12.60
CA GLU A 241 -27.06 -3.05 11.92
C GLU A 241 -25.64 -2.76 11.42
N ARG A 242 -24.63 -2.97 12.27
CA ARG A 242 -23.22 -2.79 11.90
C ARG A 242 -22.79 -3.77 10.81
N GLN A 243 -23.25 -5.03 10.85
CA GLN A 243 -22.99 -6.01 9.80
C GLN A 243 -23.54 -5.53 8.45
N TRP A 244 -24.76 -5.02 8.45
CA TRP A 244 -25.41 -4.50 7.25
C TRP A 244 -24.65 -3.31 6.66
N ILE A 245 -24.26 -2.33 7.49
CA ILE A 245 -23.44 -1.18 7.07
C ILE A 245 -22.11 -1.65 6.48
N CYS A 246 -21.44 -2.60 7.14
CA CYS A 246 -20.19 -3.18 6.68
C CYS A 246 -20.33 -3.84 5.30
N ARG A 247 -21.39 -4.63 5.09
CA ARG A 247 -21.67 -5.25 3.78
C ARG A 247 -21.91 -4.20 2.70
N GLN A 248 -22.73 -3.19 2.98
CA GLN A 248 -23.00 -2.09 2.04
C GLN A 248 -21.72 -1.32 1.66
N GLN A 249 -20.88 -1.01 2.64
CA GLN A 249 -19.60 -0.33 2.42
C GLN A 249 -18.68 -1.16 1.50
N GLN A 250 -18.54 -2.45 1.77
CA GLN A 250 -17.72 -3.35 0.96
C GLN A 250 -18.26 -3.51 -0.46
N GLU A 251 -19.57 -3.70 -0.62
CA GLU A 251 -20.21 -3.81 -1.93
C GLU A 251 -19.97 -2.54 -2.76
N GLN A 252 -20.07 -1.36 -2.15
CA GLN A 252 -19.77 -0.10 -2.83
C GLN A 252 -18.29 0.01 -3.22
N VAL A 253 -17.36 -0.47 -2.40
CA VAL A 253 -15.94 -0.52 -2.74
C VAL A 253 -15.70 -1.43 -3.95
N TYR A 254 -16.27 -2.64 -3.94
CA TYR A 254 -16.17 -3.56 -5.07
C TYR A 254 -16.81 -2.99 -6.34
N ASN A 255 -17.95 -2.31 -6.23
CA ASN A 255 -18.58 -1.61 -7.35
C ASN A 255 -17.69 -0.50 -7.93
N LYS A 256 -16.89 0.19 -7.10
CA LYS A 256 -15.90 1.15 -7.61
C LYS A 256 -14.74 0.46 -8.32
N LEU A 257 -14.20 -0.61 -7.73
CA LEU A 257 -13.13 -1.40 -8.36
C LEU A 257 -13.57 -1.98 -9.71
N ALA A 258 -14.80 -2.51 -9.78
CA ALA A 258 -15.39 -3.10 -10.98
C ALA A 258 -15.50 -2.12 -12.16
N GLN A 259 -15.52 -0.81 -11.90
CA GLN A 259 -15.55 0.21 -12.96
C GLN A 259 -14.21 0.36 -13.68
N LEU A 260 -13.11 -0.13 -13.11
CA LEU A 260 -11.79 -0.11 -13.75
C LEU A 260 -11.61 -1.31 -14.70
N THR A 261 -12.44 -1.37 -15.73
CA THR A 261 -12.51 -2.51 -16.67
C THR A 261 -11.22 -2.77 -17.47
N ASP A 262 -10.28 -1.82 -17.46
CA ASP A 262 -8.95 -1.96 -18.08
C ASP A 262 -7.89 -2.59 -17.16
N LEU A 263 -8.24 -2.89 -15.90
CA LEU A 263 -7.32 -3.52 -14.95
C LEU A 263 -6.82 -4.88 -15.44
N GLN A 264 -5.50 -5.02 -15.41
CA GLN A 264 -4.76 -6.25 -15.63
C GLN A 264 -4.18 -6.78 -14.31
N VAL A 265 -3.83 -5.89 -13.39
CA VAL A 265 -3.29 -6.25 -12.08
C VAL A 265 -4.10 -5.56 -10.99
N LEU A 266 -4.73 -6.35 -10.13
CA LEU A 266 -5.41 -5.90 -8.93
C LEU A 266 -4.84 -6.65 -7.74
N ASP A 267 -4.08 -5.93 -6.90
CA ASP A 267 -3.47 -6.47 -5.70
C ASP A 267 -4.00 -5.67 -4.51
N LEU A 268 -4.98 -6.21 -3.80
CA LEU A 268 -5.66 -5.60 -2.64
C LEU A 268 -4.96 -5.91 -1.32
N GLY A 269 -3.94 -6.75 -1.39
CA GLY A 269 -3.20 -7.26 -0.27
C GLY A 269 -1.75 -6.80 -0.31
N ALA A 270 -1.12 -6.79 0.85
CA ALA A 270 0.32 -6.75 0.96
C ALA A 270 0.72 -7.73 2.04
N GLU A 271 1.90 -8.31 1.87
CA GLU A 271 2.53 -8.96 3.00
C GLU A 271 2.78 -7.89 4.07
N TRP A 272 2.07 -8.00 5.19
CA TRP A 272 2.16 -7.04 6.28
C TRP A 272 3.31 -7.35 7.22
N ARG A 273 3.93 -8.54 7.06
CA ARG A 273 5.18 -8.91 7.71
C ARG A 273 6.30 -7.95 7.29
N ASP A 274 6.79 -7.12 8.21
CA ASP A 274 8.12 -6.52 8.04
C ASP A 274 9.17 -7.59 8.33
N PHE A 275 9.58 -8.33 7.31
CA PHE A 275 10.63 -9.32 7.50
C PHE A 275 11.92 -8.69 8.03
N ARG A 276 12.17 -7.38 7.86
CA ARG A 276 13.35 -6.73 8.45
C ARG A 276 13.25 -6.59 9.97
N LEU A 277 12.05 -6.63 10.55
CA LEU A 277 11.86 -6.67 12.00
C LEU A 277 11.99 -8.11 12.54
N VAL A 278 11.64 -9.11 11.73
CA VAL A 278 11.64 -10.53 12.13
C VAL A 278 12.98 -11.21 11.87
N LEU A 279 13.64 -10.89 10.77
CA LEU A 279 14.92 -11.49 10.35
C LEU A 279 16.03 -11.33 11.39
N PRO A 280 16.22 -10.16 12.06
CA PRO A 280 17.22 -10.03 13.11
C PRO A 280 16.94 -10.95 14.31
N ALA A 281 15.68 -11.11 14.71
CA ALA A 281 15.29 -12.01 15.80
C ALA A 281 15.49 -13.49 15.42
N LEU A 282 15.14 -13.86 14.19
CA LEU A 282 15.39 -15.20 13.67
C LEU A 282 16.89 -15.51 13.55
N ALA A 283 17.69 -14.53 13.13
CA ALA A 283 19.14 -14.66 13.01
C ALA A 283 19.85 -14.71 14.36
N SER A 284 19.33 -14.03 15.39
CA SER A 284 19.86 -14.09 16.76
C SER A 284 19.47 -15.37 17.51
N GLY A 285 18.53 -16.16 16.96
CA GLY A 285 17.97 -17.33 17.65
C GLY A 285 17.12 -16.97 18.85
N GLU A 286 16.76 -15.70 19.02
CA GLU A 286 15.81 -15.26 20.01
C GLU A 286 14.41 -15.69 19.57
N GLU A 287 13.62 -16.26 20.49
CA GLU A 287 12.21 -16.45 20.20
C GLU A 287 11.62 -15.08 19.87
N PRO A 288 11.02 -14.91 18.68
CA PRO A 288 10.36 -13.65 18.36
C PRO A 288 9.39 -13.36 19.51
N GLY A 289 9.44 -12.13 20.04
CA GLY A 289 8.58 -11.69 21.14
C GLY A 289 7.10 -11.99 20.88
N PRO A 290 6.22 -11.84 21.89
CA PRO A 290 4.87 -12.42 21.94
C PRO A 290 4.25 -12.53 20.55
N THR A 291 4.26 -13.76 20.04
CA THR A 291 3.83 -14.22 18.71
C THR A 291 2.91 -13.20 18.05
N ILE A 292 3.50 -12.32 17.24
CA ILE A 292 2.72 -11.61 16.24
C ILE A 292 2.17 -12.73 15.37
N ASP A 293 0.86 -12.98 15.43
CA ASP A 293 0.23 -14.01 14.62
C ASP A 293 0.21 -13.52 13.18
N PHE A 294 1.33 -13.74 12.51
CA PHE A 294 1.63 -13.26 11.17
C PHE A 294 0.67 -13.83 10.10
N GLY A 295 -0.11 -14.86 10.46
CA GLY A 295 -1.09 -15.48 9.57
C GLY A 295 -2.49 -14.87 9.64
N LEU A 296 -2.80 -14.03 10.63
CA LEU A 296 -4.14 -13.47 10.73
C LEU A 296 -4.36 -12.35 9.72
N PRO A 297 -5.50 -12.35 9.01
CA PRO A 297 -5.83 -11.28 8.09
C PRO A 297 -6.02 -9.96 8.85
N ASN A 298 -5.70 -8.84 8.21
CA ASN A 298 -5.94 -7.53 8.80
C ASN A 298 -7.44 -7.35 9.09
N PRO A 299 -7.85 -7.15 10.36
CA PRO A 299 -9.26 -7.09 10.74
C PRO A 299 -9.97 -5.83 10.23
N LEU A 300 -9.25 -4.86 9.68
CA LEU A 300 -9.81 -3.65 9.06
C LEU A 300 -9.81 -3.71 7.52
N SER A 301 -9.31 -4.80 6.93
CA SER A 301 -9.28 -4.99 5.49
C SER A 301 -10.63 -5.44 4.90
N LEU A 302 -10.73 -5.39 3.58
CA LEU A 302 -11.84 -6.00 2.84
C LEU A 302 -11.96 -7.50 3.16
N GLU A 303 -13.19 -7.99 3.17
CA GLU A 303 -13.45 -9.43 3.13
C GLU A 303 -13.64 -9.86 1.68
N LEU A 304 -12.98 -10.93 1.25
CA LEU A 304 -13.19 -11.51 -0.08
C LEU A 304 -14.17 -12.67 0.02
N SER A 305 -15.46 -12.38 -0.12
CA SER A 305 -16.50 -13.37 -0.20
C SER A 305 -17.58 -12.89 -1.18
N LEU A 306 -18.40 -13.80 -1.68
CA LEU A 306 -19.61 -13.47 -2.42
C LEU A 306 -20.54 -12.61 -1.57
N ALA A 307 -20.61 -12.90 -0.28
CA ALA A 307 -21.45 -12.15 0.66
C ALA A 307 -20.99 -10.70 0.84
N SER A 308 -19.70 -10.41 0.65
CA SER A 308 -19.17 -9.04 0.70
C SER A 308 -19.26 -8.28 -0.63
N GLY A 309 -19.65 -8.94 -1.71
CA GLY A 309 -19.79 -8.33 -3.03
C GLY A 309 -18.61 -8.58 -3.99
N VAL A 310 -17.72 -9.53 -3.70
CA VAL A 310 -16.58 -9.85 -4.61
C VAL A 310 -17.03 -10.22 -6.02
N ALA A 311 -18.28 -10.68 -6.19
CA ALA A 311 -18.89 -10.96 -7.49
C ALA A 311 -18.88 -9.75 -8.44
N GLN A 312 -18.89 -8.52 -7.94
CA GLN A 312 -18.82 -7.33 -8.79
C GLN A 312 -17.51 -7.26 -9.57
N LEU A 313 -16.43 -7.85 -9.04
CA LEU A 313 -15.14 -7.94 -9.73
C LEU A 313 -15.18 -8.86 -10.96
N SER A 314 -16.28 -9.59 -11.21
CA SER A 314 -16.46 -10.32 -12.47
C SER A 314 -16.45 -9.40 -13.69
N ALA A 315 -16.66 -8.09 -13.53
CA ALA A 315 -16.54 -7.13 -14.62
C ALA A 315 -15.09 -6.97 -15.14
N LEU A 316 -14.08 -7.36 -14.36
CA LEU A 316 -12.66 -7.19 -14.68
C LEU A 316 -12.15 -8.28 -15.64
N GLN A 317 -12.69 -8.31 -16.86
CA GLN A 317 -12.41 -9.36 -17.86
C GLN A 317 -10.97 -9.39 -18.37
N LYS A 318 -10.20 -8.31 -18.14
CA LYS A 318 -8.79 -8.20 -18.53
C LYS A 318 -7.82 -8.58 -17.41
N LEU A 319 -8.33 -8.96 -16.23
CA LEU A 319 -7.51 -9.24 -15.07
C LEU A 319 -6.61 -10.45 -15.32
N GLU A 320 -5.30 -10.22 -15.16
CA GLU A 320 -4.24 -11.21 -15.32
C GLU A 320 -3.61 -11.58 -13.97
N VAL A 321 -3.55 -10.64 -13.03
CA VAL A 321 -3.02 -10.85 -11.67
C VAL A 321 -4.05 -10.42 -10.64
N PHE A 322 -4.42 -11.32 -9.74
CA PHE A 322 -5.27 -11.01 -8.59
C PHE A 322 -4.54 -11.33 -7.29
N GLY A 323 -4.31 -10.31 -6.47
CA GLY A 323 -3.60 -10.44 -5.20
C GLY A 323 -4.45 -10.01 -4.01
N PHE A 324 -4.36 -10.79 -2.93
CA PHE A 324 -5.10 -10.59 -1.69
C PHE A 324 -4.32 -11.06 -0.46
N GLU A 325 -3.00 -11.03 -0.54
CA GLU A 325 -2.12 -11.38 0.58
C GLU A 325 -2.41 -10.49 1.81
N GLY A 326 -2.58 -11.11 2.99
CA GLY A 326 -2.93 -10.38 4.22
C GLY A 326 -4.38 -9.88 4.32
N VAL A 327 -5.22 -10.12 3.31
CA VAL A 327 -6.65 -9.77 3.30
C VAL A 327 -7.48 -10.87 3.95
N ASN A 328 -8.61 -10.52 4.59
CA ASN A 328 -9.53 -11.49 5.18
C ASN A 328 -10.31 -12.24 4.10
N HIS A 329 -9.68 -13.27 3.53
CA HIS A 329 -10.09 -13.69 2.22
C HIS A 329 -11.20 -14.73 2.17
N ARG A 330 -11.92 -15.09 3.27
CA ARG A 330 -13.07 -16.06 3.47
C ARG A 330 -13.53 -17.00 2.32
N ILE A 331 -12.66 -17.31 1.37
CA ILE A 331 -12.93 -17.90 0.07
C ILE A 331 -13.18 -19.38 0.32
N CYS A 332 -14.35 -19.85 -0.07
CA CYS A 332 -14.63 -21.28 -0.13
C CYS A 332 -14.45 -21.82 -1.56
N ARG A 333 -14.66 -23.13 -1.74
CA ARG A 333 -14.46 -23.80 -3.04
C ARG A 333 -15.44 -23.28 -4.09
N GLU A 334 -16.69 -23.06 -3.70
CA GLU A 334 -17.75 -22.55 -4.58
C GLU A 334 -17.45 -21.14 -5.08
N GLU A 335 -16.80 -20.32 -4.26
CA GLU A 335 -16.37 -18.97 -4.64
C GLU A 335 -15.20 -19.03 -5.60
N LEU A 336 -14.25 -19.93 -5.34
CA LEU A 336 -13.09 -20.14 -6.18
C LEU A 336 -13.47 -20.66 -7.59
N GLU A 337 -14.47 -21.54 -7.69
CA GLU A 337 -15.05 -21.97 -8.98
C GLU A 337 -15.59 -20.79 -9.79
N LYS A 338 -16.31 -19.88 -9.14
CA LYS A 338 -16.85 -18.69 -9.80
C LYS A 338 -15.71 -17.75 -10.23
N MET A 339 -14.74 -17.49 -9.35
CA MET A 339 -13.57 -16.67 -9.66
C MET A 339 -12.77 -17.22 -10.85
N ALA A 340 -12.58 -18.55 -10.90
CA ALA A 340 -11.91 -19.22 -12.02
C ALA A 340 -12.61 -18.98 -13.36
N GLY A 341 -13.95 -18.89 -13.36
CA GLY A 341 -14.77 -18.60 -14.54
C GLY A 341 -14.88 -17.11 -14.89
N TRP A 342 -14.78 -16.20 -13.92
CA TRP A 342 -14.92 -14.76 -14.14
C TRP A 342 -13.74 -14.13 -14.89
N TRP A 343 -12.53 -14.65 -14.67
CA TRP A 343 -11.30 -14.04 -15.17
C TRP A 343 -10.58 -14.98 -16.15
N PRO A 344 -11.01 -15.02 -17.43
CA PRO A 344 -10.45 -15.93 -18.43
C PRO A 344 -8.98 -15.64 -18.76
N ARG A 345 -8.47 -14.45 -18.39
CA ARG A 345 -7.09 -14.01 -18.60
C ARG A 345 -6.21 -14.14 -17.36
N LEU A 346 -6.75 -14.64 -16.24
CA LEU A 346 -6.00 -14.80 -15.01
C LEU A 346 -4.79 -15.71 -15.25
N LYS A 347 -3.60 -15.22 -14.92
CA LYS A 347 -2.33 -15.93 -15.00
C LYS A 347 -1.72 -16.15 -13.62
N MET A 348 -2.04 -15.29 -12.66
CA MET A 348 -1.41 -15.31 -11.34
C MET A 348 -2.41 -14.97 -10.23
N MET A 349 -2.35 -15.74 -9.14
CA MET A 349 -3.05 -15.45 -7.89
C MET A 349 -2.07 -15.35 -6.73
N ARG A 350 -2.12 -14.23 -5.99
CA ARG A 350 -1.32 -13.99 -4.78
C ARG A 350 -2.24 -14.01 -3.57
N GLY A 351 -1.77 -14.59 -2.47
CA GLY A 351 -2.54 -14.87 -1.26
C GLY A 351 -2.72 -16.36 -0.97
N PHE A 352 -2.32 -17.25 -1.89
CA PHE A 352 -2.39 -18.72 -1.74
C PHE A 352 -1.03 -19.43 -1.75
N GLN A 353 0.08 -18.69 -1.85
CA GLN A 353 1.45 -19.20 -1.88
C GLN A 353 1.82 -20.13 -0.70
N ILE A 354 2.88 -20.93 -0.90
CA ILE A 354 3.62 -21.50 0.22
C ILE A 354 4.29 -20.36 0.98
N ASP A 355 4.09 -20.32 2.29
CA ASP A 355 4.83 -19.42 3.15
C ASP A 355 6.30 -19.87 3.18
N LEU A 356 7.21 -18.96 2.77
CA LEU A 356 8.66 -19.20 2.77
C LEU A 356 9.18 -19.59 4.16
N PHE A 357 8.46 -19.17 5.20
CA PHE A 357 8.75 -19.42 6.60
C PHE A 357 7.90 -20.55 7.20
N SER A 358 7.46 -21.51 6.38
CA SER A 358 6.71 -22.70 6.84
C SER A 358 7.38 -23.51 7.96
N GLN A 359 8.68 -23.30 8.19
CA GLN A 359 9.41 -23.88 9.32
C GLN A 359 9.12 -23.18 10.67
N TYR A 360 8.62 -21.94 10.64
CA TYR A 360 8.28 -21.13 11.82
C TYR A 360 6.77 -20.92 11.98
N GLU A 361 6.01 -20.98 10.90
CA GLU A 361 4.56 -20.84 10.91
C GLU A 361 3.88 -22.20 10.75
N LYS A 362 2.82 -22.42 11.52
CA LYS A 362 1.96 -23.58 11.31
C LYS A 362 1.29 -23.44 9.96
N GLU A 363 1.50 -24.43 9.08
CA GLU A 363 0.87 -24.47 7.77
C GLU A 363 -0.66 -24.22 7.87
N ASP A 364 -1.14 -23.20 7.17
CA ASP A 364 -2.57 -23.02 6.94
C ASP A 364 -3.07 -24.07 5.95
N LYS A 365 -3.60 -25.16 6.51
CA LYS A 365 -4.15 -26.28 5.74
C LYS A 365 -5.25 -25.83 4.79
N ASN A 366 -6.08 -24.87 5.18
CA ASN A 366 -7.18 -24.39 4.35
C ASN A 366 -6.64 -23.65 3.12
N LYS A 367 -5.68 -22.75 3.31
CA LYS A 367 -4.97 -22.07 2.22
C LYS A 367 -4.30 -23.07 1.26
N THR A 368 -3.62 -24.08 1.78
CA THR A 368 -3.02 -25.16 0.97
C THR A 368 -4.07 -25.94 0.18
N GLU A 369 -5.21 -26.29 0.78
CA GLU A 369 -6.30 -26.99 0.11
C GLU A 369 -6.97 -26.16 -0.98
N LEU A 370 -7.27 -24.89 -0.71
CA LEU A 370 -7.83 -23.95 -1.69
C LEU A 370 -6.89 -23.75 -2.87
N ARG A 371 -5.58 -23.60 -2.62
CA ARG A 371 -4.59 -23.54 -3.70
C ARG A 371 -4.62 -24.79 -4.56
N LYS A 372 -4.54 -25.98 -3.95
CA LYS A 372 -4.60 -27.25 -4.68
C LYS A 372 -5.88 -27.34 -5.50
N TYR A 373 -7.00 -26.90 -4.94
CA TYR A 373 -8.27 -26.85 -5.66
C TYR A 373 -8.22 -25.89 -6.86
N MET A 374 -7.70 -24.68 -6.68
CA MET A 374 -7.54 -23.71 -7.78
C MET A 374 -6.67 -24.28 -8.91
N MET A 375 -5.58 -24.97 -8.59
CA MET A 375 -4.72 -25.61 -9.58
C MET A 375 -5.44 -26.72 -10.37
N THR A 376 -6.48 -27.35 -9.82
CA THR A 376 -7.33 -28.28 -10.57
C THR A 376 -8.29 -27.56 -11.52
N LEU A 377 -8.80 -26.38 -11.14
CA LEU A 377 -9.71 -25.57 -11.95
C LEU A 377 -8.96 -24.82 -13.07
N ARG A 378 -7.77 -24.30 -12.76
CA ARG A 378 -6.94 -23.44 -13.60
C ARG A 378 -5.47 -23.83 -13.44
N PRO A 379 -5.02 -24.93 -14.07
CA PRO A 379 -3.63 -25.37 -14.00
C PRO A 379 -2.64 -24.39 -14.65
N ASP A 380 -3.14 -23.42 -15.41
CA ASP A 380 -2.40 -22.33 -16.04
C ASP A 380 -2.15 -21.13 -15.10
N VAL A 381 -2.74 -21.12 -13.90
CA VAL A 381 -2.59 -20.02 -12.94
C VAL A 381 -1.46 -20.31 -11.96
N GLU A 382 -0.49 -19.41 -11.92
CA GLU A 382 0.63 -19.43 -10.98
C GLU A 382 0.23 -18.88 -9.60
N HIS A 383 0.88 -19.38 -8.56
CA HIS A 383 0.64 -18.99 -7.17
C HIS A 383 1.93 -18.47 -6.53
N GLU A 384 2.21 -17.18 -6.76
CA GLU A 384 3.44 -16.50 -6.30
C GLU A 384 3.17 -15.60 -5.09
N GLN A 385 4.25 -15.28 -4.36
CA GLN A 385 4.25 -14.20 -3.36
C GLN A 385 4.30 -12.82 -4.03
N ALA A 386 3.70 -11.81 -3.41
CA ALA A 386 3.76 -10.44 -3.92
C ALA A 386 5.19 -9.85 -4.00
N HIS A 387 6.15 -10.43 -3.28
CA HIS A 387 7.52 -9.92 -3.10
C HIS A 387 8.62 -10.75 -3.75
N ALA A 388 8.32 -11.87 -4.42
CA ALA A 388 9.34 -12.83 -4.90
C ALA A 388 10.30 -12.30 -6.00
N LYS A 389 10.13 -11.06 -6.48
CA LYS A 389 11.00 -10.45 -7.51
C LYS A 389 11.88 -9.30 -7.01
N ILE A 390 11.96 -9.07 -5.71
CA ILE A 390 12.89 -8.06 -5.18
C ILE A 390 14.36 -8.52 -5.36
N ASP A 391 14.60 -9.83 -5.38
CA ASP A 391 15.97 -10.37 -5.42
C ASP A 391 16.59 -10.45 -6.83
N GLU A 392 15.80 -10.35 -7.91
CA GLU A 392 16.34 -10.36 -9.29
C GLU A 392 16.96 -9.01 -9.72
N LEU A 393 16.95 -7.99 -8.85
CA LEU A 393 17.55 -6.67 -9.12
C LEU A 393 18.94 -6.47 -8.49
N ASP A 394 19.44 -7.41 -7.69
CA ASP A 394 20.73 -7.27 -7.00
C ASP A 394 21.55 -8.58 -6.89
N GLU A 395 21.41 -9.52 -7.84
CA GLU A 395 22.30 -10.71 -7.95
C GLU A 395 23.75 -10.37 -8.38
N GLY A 396 24.31 -9.29 -7.87
CA GLY A 396 25.75 -9.05 -7.80
C GLY A 396 26.21 -9.08 -6.35
N ASP A 397 26.82 -10.19 -5.92
CA ASP A 397 27.58 -10.37 -4.67
C ASP A 397 26.82 -10.74 -3.37
N VAL A 398 26.07 -11.83 -3.37
CA VAL A 398 25.90 -12.61 -2.11
C VAL A 398 26.17 -14.10 -2.34
N SER A 399 27.45 -14.49 -2.27
CA SER A 399 27.83 -15.89 -2.11
C SER A 399 27.68 -16.31 -0.65
N PHE A 400 26.63 -17.08 -0.33
CA PHE A 400 26.62 -17.86 0.89
C PHE A 400 27.47 -19.12 0.68
N THR A 401 28.60 -19.21 1.39
CA THR A 401 29.36 -20.46 1.50
C THR A 401 28.80 -21.21 2.71
N LEU A 402 28.31 -22.43 2.48
CA LEU A 402 27.85 -23.38 3.50
C LEU A 402 28.96 -23.78 4.47
#